data_AF-A0A524HQN0-F1
#
_entry.id   AF-A0A524HQN0-F1
#
_cell.length_a   1.000
_cell.length_b   1.000
_cell.length_c   1.000
_cell.angle_alpha   90.00
_cell.angle_beta   90.00
_cell.angle_gamma   90.00
#
_symmetry.space_group_name_H-M   'P 1'
#
loop_
_entity.id
_entity.type
_entity.pdbx_description
1 polymer ?
#
loop_
_entity_poly.entity_id
_entity_poly.type
_entity_poly.pdbx_seq_one_letter_code
_entity_poly.pdbx_strand_id
1 'polypeptide(L)'
;MTRISRGTLLLLLLTSAPLAAQRLYRLEVSPVATVTSYDGVLELKPSVGGGLRLGYWVVGPLSIEAEGTYARAVTKSSTTHLTAVTLGGSALA
;
A
#
# COMPACT_ATOMS: atom_id res chain seq x y z
N MET A 1 -6.19 -42.37 -6.38
CA MET A 1 -5.95 -41.77 -7.71
C MET A 1 -7.21 -41.02 -8.13
N THR A 2 -7.25 -39.70 -7.97
CA THR A 2 -8.44 -38.86 -8.21
C THR A 2 -8.48 -38.45 -9.69
N ARG A 3 -9.46 -38.94 -10.46
CA ARG A 3 -9.67 -38.52 -11.86
C ARG A 3 -10.28 -37.11 -11.86
N ILE A 4 -9.50 -36.10 -12.21
CA ILE A 4 -10.01 -34.75 -12.47
C ILE A 4 -10.79 -34.80 -13.79
N SER A 5 -12.06 -34.41 -13.75
CA SER A 5 -12.93 -34.41 -14.92
C SER A 5 -12.55 -33.28 -15.88
N ARG A 6 -12.77 -33.48 -17.20
CA ARG A 6 -12.52 -32.44 -18.22
C ARG A 6 -13.27 -31.13 -17.91
N GLY A 7 -14.46 -31.23 -17.30
CA GLY A 7 -15.23 -30.05 -16.85
C GLY A 7 -14.59 -29.31 -15.68
N THR A 8 -13.99 -30.04 -14.73
CA THR A 8 -13.26 -29.46 -13.59
C THR A 8 -11.98 -28.74 -14.06
N LEU A 9 -11.26 -29.31 -15.03
CA LEU A 9 -10.08 -28.67 -15.63
C LEU A 9 -10.44 -27.37 -16.36
N LEU A 10 -11.55 -27.37 -17.11
CA LEU A 10 -12.04 -26.17 -17.81
C LEU A 10 -12.45 -25.06 -16.82
N LEU A 11 -13.15 -25.42 -15.74
CA LEU A 11 -13.58 -24.49 -14.70
C LEU A 11 -12.39 -23.84 -13.97
N LEU A 12 -11.32 -24.61 -13.72
CA LEU A 12 -10.06 -24.11 -13.12
C LEU A 12 -9.28 -23.20 -14.07
N LEU A 13 -9.35 -23.42 -15.38
CA LEU A 13 -8.70 -22.56 -16.39
C LEU A 13 -9.47 -21.25 -16.62
N LEU A 14 -10.80 -21.28 -16.52
CA LEU A 14 -11.66 -20.11 -16.65
C LEU A 14 -11.58 -19.16 -15.43
N THR A 15 -11.18 -19.65 -14.26
CA THR A 15 -10.98 -18.82 -13.06
C THR A 15 -9.58 -18.20 -12.95
N SER A 16 -8.57 -18.71 -13.67
CA SER A 16 -7.20 -18.17 -13.61
C SER A 16 -6.95 -17.01 -14.58
N ALA A 17 -7.55 -17.04 -15.78
CA ALA A 17 -7.46 -15.97 -16.78
C ALA A 17 -7.93 -14.57 -16.32
N PRO A 18 -9.02 -14.41 -15.52
CA PRO A 18 -9.45 -13.07 -15.10
C PRO A 18 -8.45 -12.40 -14.15
N LEU A 19 -7.57 -13.12 -13.47
CA LEU A 19 -6.68 -12.53 -12.46
C LEU A 19 -5.56 -11.68 -13.08
N ALA A 20 -5.04 -12.08 -14.25
CA ALA A 20 -4.00 -11.34 -14.96
C ALA A 20 -4.56 -10.10 -15.70
N ALA A 21 -5.77 -10.20 -16.26
CA ALA A 21 -6.46 -9.07 -16.90
C ALA A 21 -6.98 -8.03 -15.89
N GLN A 22 -7.21 -8.43 -14.64
CA GLN A 22 -7.68 -7.53 -13.58
C GLN A 22 -6.73 -6.37 -13.33
N ARG A 23 -5.42 -6.53 -13.53
CA ARG A 23 -4.43 -5.49 -13.23
C ARG A 23 -4.07 -4.60 -14.42
N LEU A 24 -4.60 -4.79 -15.62
CA LEU A 24 -4.26 -3.87 -16.71
C LEU A 24 -4.98 -2.52 -16.52
N TYR A 25 -4.25 -1.41 -16.46
CA TYR A 25 -4.78 -0.05 -16.27
C TYR A 25 -5.68 0.14 -15.03
N ARG A 26 -5.43 -0.64 -13.98
CA ARG A 26 -6.20 -0.56 -12.74
C ARG A 26 -5.68 0.57 -11.86
N LEU A 27 -6.59 1.46 -11.45
CA LEU A 27 -6.38 2.40 -10.36
C LEU A 27 -6.81 1.78 -9.03
N GLU A 28 -5.98 1.90 -8.02
CA GLU A 28 -6.22 1.46 -6.65
C GLU A 28 -6.08 2.65 -5.69
N VAL A 29 -6.99 2.72 -4.72
CA VAL A 29 -6.91 3.66 -3.60
C VAL A 29 -6.97 2.84 -2.32
N SER A 30 -6.04 3.09 -1.40
CA SER A 30 -5.97 2.32 -0.16
C SER A 30 -5.65 3.22 1.03
N PRO A 31 -6.30 3.02 2.19
CA PRO A 31 -5.87 3.64 3.44
C PRO A 31 -4.55 3.02 3.91
N VAL A 32 -3.73 3.83 4.57
CA VAL A 32 -2.48 3.41 5.20
C VAL A 32 -2.50 3.85 6.66
N ALA A 33 -2.07 2.99 7.56
CA ALA A 33 -1.78 3.33 8.95
C ALA A 33 -0.27 3.38 9.13
N THR A 34 0.25 4.39 9.82
CA THR A 34 1.69 4.57 10.00
C THR A 34 2.08 4.66 11.47
N VAL A 35 3.25 4.12 11.80
CA VAL A 35 3.94 4.37 13.06
C VAL A 35 5.25 5.04 12.72
N THR A 36 5.35 6.33 13.03
CA THR A 36 6.53 7.14 12.72
C THR A 36 7.42 7.22 13.95
N SER A 37 8.65 6.73 13.81
CA SER A 37 9.69 6.92 14.81
C SER A 37 10.58 8.07 14.38
N TYR A 38 10.94 8.91 15.33
CA TYR A 38 11.78 10.09 15.11
C TYR A 38 13.15 9.88 15.75
N ASP A 39 14.17 10.46 15.13
CA ASP A 39 15.51 10.49 15.70
C ASP A 39 15.55 11.32 17.01
N GLY A 40 16.54 11.06 17.85
CA GLY A 40 16.76 11.73 19.13
C GLY A 40 16.94 13.23 19.01
N VAL A 41 17.47 13.73 17.89
CA VAL A 41 17.67 15.17 17.63
C VAL A 41 16.36 15.95 17.63
N LEU A 42 15.27 15.34 17.14
CA LEU A 42 13.97 16.00 17.06
C LEU A 42 13.23 16.01 18.41
N GLU A 43 13.70 15.25 19.40
CA GLU A 43 13.04 15.05 20.70
C GLU A 43 11.55 14.69 20.60
N LEU A 44 11.11 14.00 19.54
CA LEU A 44 9.70 13.63 19.37
C LEU A 44 9.41 12.22 19.88
N LYS A 45 8.26 12.03 20.53
CA LYS A 45 7.71 10.72 20.82
C LYS A 45 7.25 10.04 19.52
N PRO A 46 7.36 8.71 19.42
CA PRO A 46 6.76 7.98 18.31
C PRO A 46 5.28 8.34 18.15
N SER A 47 4.84 8.52 16.91
CA SER A 47 3.48 8.95 16.62
C SER A 47 2.77 7.97 15.71
N VAL A 48 1.50 7.71 16.01
CA VAL A 48 0.61 7.00 15.09
C VAL A 48 0.00 8.01 14.12
N GLY A 49 -0.08 7.64 12.86
CA GLY A 49 -0.64 8.44 11.79
C GLY A 49 -1.40 7.58 10.79
N GLY A 50 -1.81 8.23 9.71
CA GLY A 50 -2.48 7.55 8.62
C GLY A 50 -2.36 8.33 7.32
N GLY A 51 -2.81 7.71 6.24
CA GLY A 51 -2.67 8.29 4.92
C GLY A 51 -3.44 7.54 3.86
N LEU A 52 -3.16 7.91 2.62
CA LEU A 52 -3.68 7.27 1.43
C LEU A 52 -2.53 6.88 0.51
N ARG A 53 -2.73 5.75 -0.16
CA ARG A 53 -1.90 5.29 -1.26
C ARG A 53 -2.75 5.20 -2.52
N LEU A 54 -2.21 5.72 -3.61
CA LEU A 54 -2.73 5.58 -4.96
C LEU A 54 -1.79 4.65 -5.72
N GLY A 55 -2.34 3.58 -6.30
CA GLY A 55 -1.59 2.65 -7.15
C GLY A 55 -2.18 2.64 -8.55
N TYR A 56 -1.33 2.64 -9.58
CA TYR A 56 -1.76 2.47 -10.96
C TYR A 56 -0.95 1.36 -11.61
N TRP A 57 -1.64 0.30 -12.02
CA TRP A 57 -1.05 -0.79 -12.76
C TRP A 57 -1.01 -0.45 -14.24
N VAL A 58 0.18 -0.37 -14.82
CA VAL A 58 0.37 0.08 -16.21
C VAL A 58 0.22 -1.11 -17.16
N VAL A 59 1.05 -2.14 -16.99
CA VAL A 59 1.05 -3.32 -17.86
C VAL A 59 1.73 -4.50 -17.17
N GLY A 60 1.11 -5.68 -17.21
CA GLY A 60 1.67 -6.89 -16.61
C GLY A 60 2.01 -6.69 -15.12
N PRO A 61 3.27 -6.93 -14.70
CA PRO A 61 3.71 -6.70 -13.32
C PRO A 61 4.05 -5.23 -13.01
N LEU A 62 4.13 -4.35 -14.01
CA LEU A 62 4.55 -2.95 -13.83
C LEU A 62 3.45 -2.11 -13.18
N SER A 63 3.76 -1.50 -12.05
CA SER A 63 2.90 -0.52 -11.37
C SER A 63 3.67 0.72 -10.91
N ILE A 64 2.93 1.81 -10.73
CA ILE A 64 3.41 3.06 -10.13
C ILE A 64 2.54 3.34 -8.91
N GLU A 65 3.16 3.75 -7.82
CA GLU A 65 2.49 4.04 -6.58
C GLU A 65 2.91 5.41 -6.05
N ALA A 66 1.96 6.12 -5.48
CA ALA A 66 2.19 7.37 -4.74
C ALA A 66 1.49 7.27 -3.38
N GLU A 67 2.14 7.73 -2.33
CA GLU A 67 1.59 7.75 -0.98
C GLU A 67 1.74 9.13 -0.35
N GLY A 68 0.74 9.49 0.45
CA GLY A 68 0.76 10.66 1.32
C GLY A 68 0.29 10.27 2.70
N THR A 69 1.09 10.59 3.72
CA THR A 69 0.79 10.24 5.10
C THR A 69 0.92 11.46 6.01
N TYR A 70 0.12 11.45 7.08
CA TYR A 70 0.02 12.49 8.08
C TYR A 70 0.13 11.87 9.46
N ALA A 71 0.92 12.48 10.34
CA ALA A 71 1.02 12.12 11.74
C ALA A 71 1.10 13.38 12.62
N ARG A 72 0.60 13.27 13.85
CA ARG A 72 0.74 14.31 14.88
C ARG A 72 1.66 13.81 15.98
N ALA A 73 2.88 14.34 15.99
CA ALA A 73 3.88 14.05 17.01
C ALA A 73 3.74 14.97 18.21
N VAL A 74 4.28 14.50 19.35
CA VAL A 74 4.39 15.28 20.58
C VAL A 74 5.85 15.26 21.02
N THR A 75 6.38 16.39 21.46
CA THR A 75 7.72 16.46 22.04
C THR A 75 7.83 15.62 23.33
N LYS A 76 9.05 15.15 23.62
CA LYS A 76 9.39 14.38 24.82
C LYS A 76 9.50 15.29 26.04
N SER A 77 10.09 16.47 25.87
CA SER A 77 10.40 17.47 26.89
C SER A 77 9.23 18.40 27.23
N SER A 78 8.31 18.64 26.28
CA SER A 78 7.11 19.47 26.46
C SER A 78 5.91 18.90 25.70
N THR A 79 4.67 19.23 26.09
CA THR A 79 3.44 18.82 25.36
C THR A 79 3.17 19.74 24.15
N THR A 80 4.18 19.98 23.32
CA THR A 80 4.01 20.68 22.05
C THR A 80 3.66 19.68 20.96
N HIS A 81 2.63 19.99 20.18
CA HIS A 81 2.21 19.17 19.05
C HIS A 81 2.88 19.64 17.77
N LEU A 82 3.45 18.69 17.03
CA LEU A 82 4.05 18.92 15.72
C LEU A 82 3.34 18.04 14.68
N THR A 83 3.17 18.59 13.48
CA THR A 83 2.58 17.88 12.36
C THR A 83 3.69 17.40 11.44
N ALA A 84 3.70 16.10 11.16
CA ALA A 84 4.57 15.49 10.17
C ALA A 84 3.72 15.09 8.95
N VAL A 85 4.15 15.53 7.77
CA VAL A 85 3.57 15.12 6.48
C VAL A 85 4.68 14.48 5.67
N THR A 86 4.44 13.27 5.18
CA THR A 86 5.38 12.53 4.34
C THR A 86 4.72 12.22 3.01
N LEU A 87 5.43 12.53 1.92
CA LEU A 87 5.03 12.18 0.57
C LEU A 87 6.08 11.20 0.01
N GLY A 88 5.62 10.14 -0.63
CA GLY A 88 6.47 9.09 -1.18
C GLY A 88 5.89 8.54 -2.48
N GLY A 89 6.72 7.81 -3.22
CA GLY A 89 6.29 7.12 -4.41
C GLY A 89 7.28 6.06 -4.82
N SER A 90 6.79 5.03 -5.53
CA SER A 90 7.61 3.94 -6.04
C SER A 90 7.12 3.47 -7.40
N ALA A 91 8.00 2.81 -8.15
CA ALA A 91 7.64 2.07 -9.35
C ALA A 91 8.13 0.63 -9.16
N LEU A 92 7.26 -0.35 -9.40
CA LEU A 92 7.52 -1.77 -9.23
C LEU A 92 7.41 -2.45 -10.60
N ALA A 93 8.39 -3.28 -10.97
CA ALA A 93 8.46 -3.97 -12.26
C ALA A 93 8.74 -5.46 -12.08
#